data_AF-A0A7J4FBH7-F1
#
_entry.id   AF-A0A7J4FBH7-F1
#
_cell.length_a   1.000
_cell.length_b   1.000
_cell.length_c   1.000
_cell.angle_alpha   90.00
_cell.angle_beta   90.00
_cell.angle_gamma   90.00
#
_symmetry.space_group_name_H-M   'P 1'
#
loop_
_entity.id
_entity.type
_entity.pdbx_description
1 polymer ?
#
loop_
_entity_poly.entity_id
_entity_poly.type
_entity_poly.pdbx_seq_one_letter_code
_entity_poly.pdbx_strand_id
1 'polypeptide(L)' 'MVLRCASEDVAAAIAKSLSPDNVEAKGLCIGTDVEGKDVVTSVRADGIGTFLATVDDFLSCAQASIKALEAIEG' A
#
# COMPACT_ATOMS: atom_id res chain seq x y z
N MET A 1 -6.04 -6.42 0.64
CA MET A 1 -4.99 -6.77 -0.34
C MET A 1 -3.73 -7.13 0.42
N VAL A 2 -2.95 -8.09 -0.07
CA VAL A 2 -1.71 -8.53 0.59
C VAL A 2 -0.57 -8.46 -0.41
N LEU A 3 0.50 -7.74 -0.06
CA LEU A 3 1.75 -7.66 -0.82
C LEU A 3 2.87 -8.32 -0.02
N ARG A 4 3.41 -9.43 -0.53
CA ARG A 4 4.53 -10.13 0.10
C ARG A 4 5.87 -9.55 -0.32
N CYS A 5 6.70 -9.21 0.66
CA CYS A 5 8.01 -8.60 0.48
C CYS A 5 9.15 -9.59 0.76
N ALA A 6 10.37 -9.22 0.34
CA ALA A 6 11.57 -10.06 0.52
C ALA A 6 11.94 -10.22 2.01
N SER A 7 11.81 -9.14 2.78
CA SER A 7 12.07 -9.09 4.22
C SER A 7 11.03 -8.24 4.95
N GLU A 8 11.02 -8.34 6.27
CA GLU A 8 10.19 -7.51 7.14
C GLU A 8 10.60 -6.03 7.07
N ASP A 9 11.90 -5.75 6.94
CA ASP A 9 12.40 -4.38 6.74
C ASP A 9 11.88 -3.75 5.45
N VAL A 10 11.87 -4.54 4.36
CA VAL A 10 11.30 -4.12 3.07
C VAL A 10 9.79 -3.89 3.22
N ALA A 11 9.07 -4.79 3.89
CA ALA A 11 7.64 -4.64 4.15
C ALA A 11 7.35 -3.35 4.95
N ALA A 12 8.13 -3.08 6.00
CA ALA A 12 7.99 -1.87 6.81
C ALA A 12 8.32 -0.59 6.02
N ALA A 13 9.35 -0.61 5.17
CA ALA A 13 9.70 0.52 4.31
C ALA A 13 8.61 0.81 3.29
N ILE A 14 8.10 -0.24 2.63
CA ILE A 14 7.00 -0.13 1.66
C ILE A 14 5.72 0.36 2.36
N ALA A 15 5.33 -0.22 3.49
CA ALA A 15 4.16 0.20 4.23
C ALA A 15 4.25 1.67 4.67
N LYS A 16 5.42 2.15 5.10
CA LYS A 16 5.63 3.58 5.40
C LYS A 16 5.53 4.46 4.16
N SER A 17 6.03 4.01 3.02
CA SER A 17 5.92 4.73 1.75
C SER A 17 4.49 4.74 1.19
N LEU A 18 3.71 3.69 1.47
CA LEU A 18 2.35 3.52 0.94
C LEU A 18 1.29 4.03 1.86
N SER A 19 1.57 4.17 3.16
CA SER A 19 0.63 4.73 4.13
C SER A 19 0.38 6.19 3.77
N PRO A 20 -0.79 6.51 3.20
CA PRO A 20 -1.21 7.89 3.13
C PRO A 20 -1.81 8.18 4.51
N ASP A 21 -1.11 8.94 5.35
CA ASP A 21 -1.56 9.41 6.69
C ASP A 21 -3.08 9.25 6.85
N ASN A 22 -3.53 8.16 7.49
CA ASN A 22 -4.91 7.67 7.57
C ASN A 22 -5.95 8.59 6.89
N VAL A 23 -6.04 8.54 5.55
CA VAL A 23 -6.92 9.47 4.83
C VAL A 23 -8.34 8.95 4.92
N GLU A 24 -9.09 9.52 5.86
CA GLU A 24 -10.54 9.44 5.86
C GLU A 24 -11.08 10.54 4.93
N ALA A 25 -11.30 10.17 3.67
CA ALA A 25 -12.07 11.00 2.75
C ALA A 25 -13.54 10.54 2.80
N LYS A 26 -14.49 11.43 2.54
CA LYS A 26 -15.92 11.08 2.56
C LYS A 26 -16.18 9.86 1.65
N GLY A 27 -16.54 8.74 2.27
CA GLY A 27 -16.85 7.49 1.57
C GLY A 27 -15.65 6.68 1.10
N LEU A 28 -14.44 6.94 1.63
CA LEU A 28 -13.23 6.15 1.41
C LEU A 28 -12.43 6.01 2.71
N CYS A 29 -12.18 4.78 3.12
CA CYS A 29 -11.24 4.43 4.18
C CYS A 29 -10.18 3.49 3.62
N ILE A 30 -8.92 3.84 3.81
CA ILE A 30 -7.77 2.99 3.51
C ILE A 30 -6.92 2.84 4.76
N GLY A 31 -6.50 1.62 5.07
CA GLY A 31 -5.59 1.31 6.17
C GLY A 31 -4.54 0.33 5.69
N THR A 32 -3.29 0.52 6.11
CA THR A 32 -2.17 -0.35 5.76
C THR A 32 -1.48 -0.79 7.04
N ASP A 33 -1.24 -2.10 7.16
CA ASP A 33 -0.56 -2.73 8.29
C ASP A 33 0.56 -3.64 7.77
N VAL A 34 1.45 -4.06 8.67
CA VAL A 34 2.57 -4.97 8.36
C VAL A 34 2.46 -6.20 9.24
N GLU A 35 2.32 -7.36 8.60
CA GLU A 35 2.31 -8.66 9.25
C GLU A 35 3.57 -9.45 8.82
N GLY A 36 4.67 -9.26 9.54
CA GLY A 36 5.97 -9.85 9.21
C GLY A 36 6.49 -9.36 7.86
N LYS A 37 6.51 -10.24 6.85
CA LYS A 37 6.95 -9.88 5.48
C LYS A 37 5.82 -9.41 4.58
N ASP A 38 4.60 -9.32 5.10
CA ASP A 38 3.41 -9.01 4.31
C ASP A 38 2.91 -7.61 4.64
N VAL A 39 2.65 -6.79 3.61
CA VAL A 39 1.94 -5.52 3.73
C VAL A 39 0.46 -5.77 3.46
N VAL A 40 -0.37 -5.51 4.45
CA VAL A 40 -1.81 -5.78 4.42
C VAL A 40 -2.57 -4.47 4.33
N THR A 41 -3.26 -4.27 3.20
CA THR A 41 -4.04 -3.05 2.95
C THR A 41 -5.53 -3.35 2.92
N SER A 42 -6.28 -2.65 3.76
CA SER A 42 -7.73 -2.67 3.82
C SER A 42 -8.29 -1.44 3.13
N VAL A 43 -9.19 -1.62 2.15
CA VAL A 43 -9.86 -0.52 1.44
C VAL A 43 -11.35 -0.71 1.57
N ARG A 44 -12.04 0.34 2.02
CA ARG A 44 -13.50 0.44 2.04
C ARG A 44 -13.89 1.70 1.29
N ALA A 45 -14.79 1.58 0.33
CA ALA A 45 -15.33 2.73 -0.39
C ALA A 45 -16.83 2.56 -0.62
N ASP A 46 -17.56 3.67 -0.66
CA ASP A 46 -19.02 3.68 -0.84
C ASP A 46 -19.44 3.32 -2.28
N GLY A 47 -18.53 3.49 -3.24
CA GLY A 47 -18.76 3.21 -4.65
C GLY A 47 -17.70 2.29 -5.24
N ILE A 48 -18.13 1.39 -6.13
CA ILE A 48 -17.21 0.45 -6.80
C ILE A 48 -16.20 1.17 -7.71
N GLY A 49 -16.59 2.28 -8.33
CA GLY A 49 -15.68 3.09 -9.14
C GLY A 49 -14.56 3.70 -8.28
N THR A 50 -14.91 4.28 -7.13
CA THR A 50 -13.95 4.80 -6.16
C THR A 50 -13.06 3.70 -5.62
N PHE A 51 -13.62 2.53 -5.28
CA PHE A 51 -12.84 1.37 -4.84
C PHE A 51 -11.78 0.97 -5.86
N LEU A 52 -12.20 0.80 -7.13
CA LEU A 52 -11.29 0.38 -8.20
C LEU A 52 -10.21 1.42 -8.47
N ALA A 53 -10.56 2.71 -8.52
CA ALA A 53 -9.60 3.79 -8.68
C ALA A 53 -8.58 3.82 -7.54
N THR A 54 -9.02 3.71 -6.28
CA THR A 54 -8.10 3.68 -5.14
C THR A 54 -7.19 2.45 -5.15
N VAL A 55 -7.70 1.28 -5.55
CA VAL A 55 -6.86 0.08 -5.68
C VAL A 55 -5.81 0.24 -6.78
N ASP A 56 -6.18 0.81 -7.93
CA ASP A 56 -5.26 1.05 -9.05
C ASP A 56 -4.16 2.07 -8.69
N ASP A 57 -4.55 3.18 -8.06
CA ASP A 57 -3.61 4.19 -7.54
C ASP A 57 -2.66 3.57 -6.51
N PHE A 58 -3.18 2.78 -5.56
CA PHE A 58 -2.36 2.14 -4.53
C PHE A 58 -1.37 1.14 -5.12
N LEU A 59 -1.79 0.31 -6.07
CA LEU A 59 -0.91 -0.65 -6.74
C LEU A 59 0.20 0.05 -7.53
N SER A 60 -0.13 1.16 -8.20
CA SER A 60 0.85 1.98 -8.92
C SER A 60 1.91 2.57 -7.97
N CYS A 61 1.49 3.10 -6.82
CA CYS A 61 2.40 3.57 -5.77
C CYS A 61 3.27 2.43 -5.23
N ALA A 62 2.68 1.27 -4.92
CA ALA A 62 3.41 0.11 -4.39
C ALA A 62 4.52 -0.34 -5.35
N GLN A 63 4.21 -0.39 -6.64
CA GLN A 63 5.17 -0.76 -7.66
C GLN A 63 6.31 0.27 -7.81
N ALA A 64 6.01 1.55 -7.66
CA ALA A 64 7.03 2.60 -7.66
C ALA A 64 7.96 2.50 -6.45
N SER A 65 7.41 2.27 -5.24
CA SER A 65 8.19 2.09 -4.01
C SER A 65 9.11 0.88 -4.07
N ILE A 66 8.62 -0.26 -4.58
CA ILE A 66 9.43 -1.47 -4.77
C ILE A 66 10.62 -1.19 -5.69
N LYS A 67 10.36 -0.61 -6.87
CA LYS A 67 11.42 -0.27 -7.84
C LYS A 67 12.44 0.71 -7.27
N ALA A 68 11.99 1.69 -6.49
CA ALA A 68 12.88 2.64 -5.83
C ALA A 68 13.80 1.95 -4.82
N LEU A 69 13.27 0.99 -4.05
CA LEU A 69 14.07 0.23 -3.09
C LEU A 69 15.09 -0.68 -3.79
N GLU A 70 14.67 -1.40 -4.83
CA GLU A 70 15.55 -2.24 -5.66
C GLU A 70 16.69 -1.42 -6.29
N ALA A 71 16.44 -0.18 -6.67
CA ALA A 71 17.45 0.71 -7.24
C ALA A 71 18.49 1.23 -6.22
N ILE A 72 18.19 1.15 -4.91
CA ILE A 72 19.08 1.58 -3.83
C ILE A 72 19.89 0.40 -3.26
N GLU A 73 19.37 -0.83 -3.39
CA GLU A 73 20.05 -2.07 -2.99
C GLU A 73 21.01 -2.62 -4.07
N GLY A 74 21.15 -1.92 -5.21
CA GLY A 74 22.00 -2.27 -6.36
C GLY A 74 23.41 -1.67 -6.34
#